data_AF-A0A5D0MKH4-F1
#
_entry.id   AF-A0A5D0MKH4-F1
#
_cell.length_a   1.000
_cell.length_b   1.000
_cell.length_c   1.000
_cell.angle_alpha   90.00
_cell.angle_beta   90.00
_cell.angle_gamma   90.00
#
_symmetry.space_group_name_H-M   'P 1'
#
loop_
_entity.id
_entity.type
_entity.pdbx_description
1 polymer ?
#
loop_
_entity_poly.entity_id
_entity_poly.type
_entity_poly.pdbx_seq_one_letter_code
_entity_poly.pdbx_strand_id
1 'polypeptide(L)'
;MKKFLSIIIILMFFAFLPMIAPAETTFGEPFSNGSPACVSCHSIAAAGYTTPTWAIDLSTVYNDLGGDPEVMKMVIKSSGVKAMDAVYGNAAIPAKELDAKVSSFAAISSEKQAKLSSFGIYTAAGGVFIVFLIIVRLFFRRNNKLEENR
;
A
#
# COMPACT_ATOMS: atom_id res chain seq x y z
N MET A 1 -16.29 32.02 -14.57
CA MET A 1 -16.40 31.32 -13.26
C MET A 1 -16.61 29.82 -13.36
N LYS A 2 -17.47 29.29 -14.26
CA LYS A 2 -17.61 27.83 -14.46
C LYS A 2 -16.29 27.12 -14.83
N LYS A 3 -15.45 27.75 -15.67
CA LYS A 3 -14.14 27.19 -16.08
C LYS A 3 -13.12 27.08 -14.95
N PHE A 4 -13.11 28.03 -13.99
CA PHE A 4 -12.19 28.00 -12.85
C PHE A 4 -12.54 26.90 -11.83
N LEU A 5 -13.84 26.65 -11.64
CA LEU A 5 -14.32 25.59 -10.73
C LEU A 5 -14.01 24.18 -11.28
N SER A 6 -14.15 23.97 -12.60
CA SER A 6 -13.75 22.70 -13.22
C SER A 6 -12.25 22.42 -13.11
N ILE A 7 -11.40 23.44 -13.22
CA ILE A 7 -9.94 23.28 -13.11
C ILE A 7 -9.54 22.86 -11.70
N ILE A 8 -10.16 23.41 -10.66
CA ILE A 8 -9.88 23.06 -9.26
C ILE A 8 -10.32 21.61 -8.96
N ILE A 9 -11.49 21.18 -9.46
CA ILE A 9 -11.97 19.80 -9.29
C ILE A 9 -11.04 18.81 -9.99
N ILE A 10 -10.57 19.14 -11.19
CA ILE A 10 -9.61 18.30 -11.95
C ILE A 10 -8.26 18.22 -11.22
N LEU A 11 -7.75 19.34 -10.69
CA LEU A 11 -6.50 19.37 -9.93
C LEU A 11 -6.58 18.57 -8.62
N MET A 12 -7.71 18.61 -7.92
CA MET A 12 -7.93 17.76 -6.75
C MET A 12 -7.96 16.28 -7.14
N PHE A 13 -8.64 15.93 -8.24
CA PHE A 13 -8.69 14.54 -8.72
C PHE A 13 -7.29 14.00 -9.07
N PHE A 14 -6.43 14.83 -9.68
CA PHE A 14 -5.05 14.47 -10.01
C PHE A 14 -4.12 14.43 -8.79
N ALA A 15 -4.35 15.27 -7.77
CA ALA A 15 -3.56 15.28 -6.54
C ALA A 15 -3.77 14.02 -5.67
N PHE A 16 -4.93 13.35 -5.80
CA PHE A 16 -5.23 12.09 -5.10
C PHE A 16 -4.92 10.82 -5.93
N LEU A 17 -4.58 10.96 -7.21
CA LEU A 17 -4.25 9.83 -8.08
C LEU A 17 -2.97 9.03 -7.69
N PRO A 18 -1.89 9.62 -7.16
CA PRO A 18 -0.69 8.85 -6.81
C PRO A 18 -0.85 7.97 -5.55
N MET A 19 -2.01 8.00 -4.88
CA MET A 19 -2.25 7.23 -3.64
C MET A 19 -2.74 5.79 -3.86
N ILE A 20 -2.87 5.32 -5.11
CA ILE A 20 -3.49 4.01 -5.42
C ILE A 20 -2.58 3.09 -6.25
N ALA A 21 -1.33 3.48 -6.51
CA ALA A 21 -0.38 2.54 -7.10
C ALA A 21 0.13 1.61 -5.98
N PRO A 22 -0.19 0.31 -6.00
CA PRO A 22 0.42 -0.62 -5.05
C PRO A 22 1.93 -0.57 -5.25
N ALA A 23 2.70 -0.60 -4.16
CA ALA A 23 4.15 -0.71 -4.24
C ALA A 23 4.52 -1.87 -5.18
N GLU A 24 5.43 -1.64 -6.12
CA GLU A 24 5.96 -2.69 -6.98
C GLU A 24 6.65 -3.74 -6.08
N THR A 25 6.04 -4.92 -5.97
CA THR A 25 6.54 -5.98 -5.08
C THR A 25 7.24 -7.06 -5.89
N THR A 26 8.32 -7.58 -5.34
CA THR A 26 9.12 -8.62 -6.02
C THR A 26 8.58 -10.04 -5.78
N PHE A 27 7.49 -10.23 -5.02
CA PHE A 27 7.06 -11.57 -4.55
C PHE A 27 6.78 -12.59 -5.65
N GLY A 28 6.30 -12.14 -6.81
CA GLY A 28 6.00 -12.96 -7.99
C GLY A 28 7.22 -13.41 -8.80
N GLU A 29 8.39 -12.83 -8.53
CA GLU A 29 9.58 -13.06 -9.32
C GLU A 29 10.38 -14.24 -8.74
N PRO A 30 10.80 -15.23 -9.55
CA PRO A 30 11.77 -16.22 -9.13
C PRO A 30 13.14 -15.57 -8.91
N PHE A 31 14.00 -16.21 -8.12
CA PHE A 31 15.39 -15.78 -7.97
C PHE A 31 16.21 -16.20 -9.20
N SER A 32 17.25 -15.44 -9.53
CA SER A 32 18.10 -15.71 -10.70
C SER A 32 18.90 -17.01 -10.59
N ASN A 33 19.09 -17.53 -9.38
CA ASN A 33 19.73 -18.82 -9.12
C ASN A 33 18.80 -20.04 -9.35
N GLY A 34 17.57 -19.82 -9.80
CA GLY A 34 16.58 -20.85 -10.05
C GLY A 34 15.68 -21.21 -8.85
N SER A 35 15.89 -20.59 -7.68
CA SER A 35 14.94 -20.73 -6.57
C SER A 35 13.59 -20.09 -6.95
N PRO A 36 12.45 -20.70 -6.58
CA PRO A 36 11.12 -20.26 -6.97
C PRO A 36 10.74 -18.92 -6.34
N ALA A 37 9.68 -18.31 -6.87
CA ALA A 37 9.06 -17.12 -6.30
C ALA A 37 8.37 -17.45 -4.97
N CYS A 38 8.25 -16.48 -4.05
CA CYS A 38 7.56 -16.69 -2.77
C CYS A 38 6.10 -17.16 -2.95
N VAL A 39 5.45 -16.62 -3.98
CA VAL A 39 4.04 -16.90 -4.31
C VAL A 39 3.80 -18.28 -4.89
N SER A 40 4.86 -19.08 -5.16
CA SER A 40 4.70 -20.47 -5.57
C SER A 40 4.10 -21.34 -4.47
N CYS A 41 4.33 -20.96 -3.21
CA CYS A 41 3.89 -21.73 -2.04
C CYS A 41 3.06 -20.90 -1.06
N HIS A 42 3.13 -19.58 -1.09
CA HIS A 42 2.46 -18.70 -0.14
C HIS A 42 1.50 -17.74 -0.82
N SER A 43 0.36 -17.45 -0.19
CA SER A 43 -0.41 -16.27 -0.52
C SER A 43 0.22 -15.05 0.13
N ILE A 44 0.02 -13.89 -0.49
CA ILE A 44 0.40 -12.58 0.06
C ILE A 44 -0.74 -11.63 -0.28
N ALA A 45 -1.86 -11.79 0.42
CA ALA A 45 -3.08 -11.04 0.19
C ALA A 45 -2.87 -9.52 0.25
N ALA A 46 -1.98 -9.03 1.12
CA ALA A 46 -1.62 -7.61 1.21
C ALA A 46 -0.97 -7.07 -0.07
N ALA A 47 -0.36 -7.92 -0.88
CA ALA A 47 0.22 -7.58 -2.18
C ALA A 47 -0.65 -8.06 -3.36
N GLY A 48 -1.89 -8.48 -3.10
CA GLY A 48 -2.83 -8.93 -4.14
C GLY A 48 -2.67 -10.38 -4.60
N TYR A 49 -1.78 -11.17 -4.00
CA TYR A 49 -1.60 -12.59 -4.33
C TYR A 49 -2.51 -13.46 -3.45
N THR A 50 -3.75 -13.69 -3.90
CA THR A 50 -4.82 -14.32 -3.09
C THR A 50 -5.16 -15.76 -3.49
N THR A 51 -4.39 -16.37 -4.40
CA THR A 51 -4.64 -17.75 -4.86
C THR A 51 -4.46 -18.76 -3.72
N PRO A 52 -5.24 -19.86 -3.66
CA PRO A 52 -5.01 -20.93 -2.70
C PRO A 52 -3.61 -21.51 -2.89
N THR A 53 -2.82 -21.52 -1.82
CA THR A 53 -1.44 -21.96 -1.85
C THR A 53 -1.18 -23.11 -0.87
N TRP A 54 -0.03 -23.76 -1.02
CA TRP A 54 0.37 -24.90 -0.20
C TRP A 54 0.77 -24.54 1.24
N ALA A 55 1.07 -23.27 1.51
CA ALA A 55 1.49 -22.74 2.80
C ALA A 55 0.69 -21.50 3.20
N ILE A 56 0.98 -20.99 4.40
CA ILE A 56 0.28 -19.87 5.04
C ILE A 56 0.42 -18.55 4.28
N ASP A 57 -0.49 -17.62 4.54
CA ASP A 57 -0.41 -16.24 4.04
C ASP A 57 0.71 -15.47 4.74
N LEU A 58 1.57 -14.78 3.97
CA LEU A 58 2.72 -14.03 4.49
C LEU A 58 2.46 -12.52 4.61
N SER A 59 1.21 -12.06 4.51
CA SER A 59 0.90 -10.61 4.53
C SER A 59 1.34 -9.88 5.80
N THR A 60 1.51 -10.60 6.91
CA THR A 60 1.90 -10.02 8.21
C THR A 60 3.27 -10.46 8.69
N VAL A 61 3.94 -11.39 7.98
CA VAL A 61 5.12 -12.10 8.50
C VAL A 61 6.24 -11.16 8.94
N TYR A 62 6.45 -10.04 8.23
CA TYR A 62 7.45 -9.06 8.59
C TYR A 62 7.22 -8.46 9.97
N ASN A 63 5.97 -8.10 10.29
CA ASN A 63 5.59 -7.57 11.60
C ASN A 63 5.58 -8.67 12.66
N ASP A 64 5.16 -9.89 12.29
CA ASP A 64 5.12 -11.04 13.21
C ASP A 64 6.53 -11.43 13.67
N LEU A 65 7.54 -11.16 12.85
CA LEU A 65 8.97 -11.32 13.15
C LEU A 65 9.60 -10.07 13.82
N GLY A 66 8.80 -9.11 14.25
CA GLY A 66 9.27 -7.90 14.95
C GLY A 66 9.76 -6.78 14.04
N GLY A 67 9.55 -6.87 12.73
CA GLY A 67 9.93 -5.83 11.77
C GLY A 67 11.44 -5.75 11.49
N ASP A 68 12.16 -6.83 11.74
CA ASP A 68 13.62 -6.91 11.56
C ASP A 68 13.98 -7.54 10.19
N PRO A 69 14.67 -6.80 9.30
CA PRO A 69 15.13 -7.31 8.01
C PRO A 69 16.04 -8.53 8.11
N GLU A 70 16.92 -8.61 9.11
CA GLU A 70 17.90 -9.68 9.24
C GLU A 70 17.24 -10.98 9.74
N VAL A 71 16.27 -10.86 10.65
CA VAL A 71 15.42 -12.00 11.04
C VAL A 71 14.64 -12.50 9.84
N MET A 72 14.09 -11.61 9.02
CA MET A 72 13.38 -12.01 7.80
C MET A 72 14.28 -12.75 6.81
N LYS A 73 15.52 -12.27 6.59
CA LYS A 73 16.52 -12.98 5.77
C LYS A 73 16.84 -14.36 6.31
N MET A 74 16.98 -14.48 7.63
CA MET A 74 17.23 -15.75 8.31
C MET A 74 16.08 -16.72 8.08
N VAL A 75 14.82 -16.28 8.27
CA VAL A 75 13.63 -17.12 8.06
C VAL A 75 13.51 -17.57 6.60
N ILE A 76 13.83 -16.70 5.63
CA ILE A 76 13.83 -17.08 4.21
C ILE A 76 14.83 -18.21 3.93
N LYS A 77 16.01 -18.17 4.53
CA LYS A 77 17.06 -19.18 4.33
C LYS A 77 16.90 -20.43 5.20
N SER A 78 16.34 -20.28 6.40
CA SER A 78 16.28 -21.34 7.41
C SER A 78 15.02 -21.17 8.24
N SER A 79 13.90 -21.53 7.63
CA SER A 79 12.56 -21.46 8.22
C SER A 79 12.29 -22.57 9.24
N GLY A 80 13.05 -23.68 9.17
CA GLY A 80 12.76 -24.92 9.90
C GLY A 80 11.70 -25.78 9.20
N VAL A 81 11.10 -25.31 8.11
CA VAL A 81 10.16 -26.07 7.28
C VAL A 81 10.95 -26.80 6.21
N LYS A 82 11.04 -28.12 6.33
CA LYS A 82 11.84 -29.00 5.45
C LYS A 82 11.68 -28.70 3.95
N ALA A 83 10.44 -28.46 3.49
CA ALA A 83 10.17 -28.17 2.08
C ALA A 83 10.76 -26.81 1.63
N MET A 84 10.65 -25.78 2.47
CA MET A 84 11.18 -24.45 2.19
C MET A 84 12.72 -24.43 2.31
N ASP A 85 13.27 -25.08 3.34
CA ASP A 85 14.71 -25.15 3.56
C ASP A 85 15.42 -25.97 2.47
N ALA A 86 14.76 -26.98 1.90
CA ALA A 86 15.28 -27.71 0.75
C ALA A 86 15.42 -26.83 -0.51
N VAL A 87 14.60 -25.79 -0.61
CA VAL A 87 14.54 -24.89 -1.76
C VAL A 87 15.48 -23.69 -1.59
N TYR A 88 15.57 -23.12 -0.39
CA TYR A 88 16.32 -21.89 -0.13
C TYR A 88 17.57 -22.07 0.74
N GLY A 89 17.62 -23.07 1.63
CA GLY A 89 18.65 -23.14 2.67
C GLY A 89 20.06 -23.45 2.17
N ASN A 90 20.18 -24.23 1.09
CA ASN A 90 21.45 -24.49 0.42
C ASN A 90 21.62 -23.66 -0.86
N ALA A 91 20.64 -22.83 -1.20
CA ALA A 91 20.67 -22.06 -2.43
C ALA A 91 21.58 -20.82 -2.25
N ALA A 92 22.45 -20.58 -3.23
CA ALA A 92 23.26 -19.37 -3.30
C ALA A 92 22.37 -18.20 -3.76
N ILE A 93 21.46 -17.75 -2.91
CA ILE A 93 20.54 -16.65 -3.21
C ILE A 93 21.35 -15.34 -3.27
N PRO A 94 21.28 -14.58 -4.39
CA PRO A 94 21.97 -13.29 -4.49
C PRO A 94 21.48 -12.32 -3.42
N ALA A 95 22.40 -11.70 -2.68
CA ALA A 95 22.06 -10.82 -1.56
C ALA A 95 21.12 -9.68 -1.98
N LYS A 96 21.36 -9.07 -3.15
CA LYS A 96 20.53 -7.98 -3.68
C LYS A 96 19.08 -8.40 -3.93
N GLU A 97 18.86 -9.62 -4.43
CA GLU A 97 17.51 -10.12 -4.67
C GLU A 97 16.81 -10.44 -3.35
N LEU A 98 17.52 -11.03 -2.39
CA LEU A 98 17.00 -11.28 -1.06
C LEU A 98 16.60 -9.98 -0.35
N ASP A 99 17.45 -8.96 -0.42
CA ASP A 99 17.17 -7.63 0.13
C ASP A 99 15.93 -7.00 -0.52
N ALA A 100 15.74 -7.17 -1.83
CA ALA A 100 14.55 -6.69 -2.52
C ALA A 100 13.26 -7.38 -2.06
N LYS A 101 13.30 -8.70 -1.78
CA LYS A 101 12.16 -9.43 -1.19
C LYS A 101 11.84 -8.90 0.20
N VAL A 102 12.85 -8.75 1.04
CA VAL A 102 12.68 -8.25 2.41
C VAL A 102 12.14 -6.81 2.41
N SER A 103 12.64 -5.96 1.51
CA SER A 103 12.11 -4.62 1.32
C SER A 103 10.64 -4.63 0.86
N SER A 104 10.25 -5.58 0.00
CA SER A 104 8.85 -5.75 -0.39
C SER A 104 7.97 -6.12 0.81
N PHE A 105 8.44 -7.01 1.68
CA PHE A 105 7.75 -7.37 2.92
C PHE A 105 7.62 -6.19 3.89
N ALA A 106 8.68 -5.39 4.04
CA ALA A 106 8.65 -4.16 4.83
C ALA A 106 7.65 -3.15 4.25
N ALA A 107 7.62 -2.96 2.93
CA ALA A 107 6.72 -2.01 2.26
C ALA A 107 5.25 -2.34 2.51
N ILE A 108 4.84 -3.60 2.30
CA ILE A 108 3.44 -4.01 2.53
C ILE A 108 3.04 -3.97 4.01
N SER A 109 4.01 -4.15 4.91
CA SER A 109 3.78 -4.04 6.36
C SER A 109 3.55 -2.58 6.78
N SER A 110 4.21 -1.63 6.11
CA SER A 110 4.05 -0.20 6.31
C SER A 110 2.78 0.35 5.69
N GLU A 111 2.36 -0.14 4.51
CA GLU A 111 1.08 0.26 3.90
C GLU A 111 -0.12 -0.12 4.78
N LYS A 112 -0.05 -1.24 5.51
CA LYS A 112 -1.09 -1.62 6.48
C LYS A 112 -1.10 -0.70 7.70
N GLN A 113 0.02 -0.05 8.06
CA GLN A 113 0.04 1.05 9.03
C GLN A 113 -0.44 2.37 8.43
N ALA A 114 -0.24 2.57 7.12
CA ALA A 114 -0.79 3.68 6.34
C ALA A 114 -2.26 3.50 5.95
N LYS A 115 -2.93 2.45 6.46
CA LYS A 115 -4.38 2.31 6.42
C LYS A 115 -4.95 3.42 7.29
N LEU A 116 -5.15 4.59 6.67
CA LEU A 116 -5.63 5.86 7.21
C LEU A 116 -6.04 5.72 8.67
N SER A 117 -5.15 6.12 9.59
CA SER A 117 -5.53 6.26 10.99
C SER A 117 -6.85 7.04 11.03
N SER A 118 -7.75 6.75 11.98
CA SER A 118 -9.06 7.43 12.04
C SER A 118 -8.89 8.96 11.93
N PHE A 119 -7.78 9.50 12.43
CA PHE A 119 -7.35 10.89 12.27
C PHE A 119 -7.18 11.35 10.82
N GLY A 120 -6.57 10.55 9.94
CA GLY A 120 -6.46 10.81 8.51
C GLY A 120 -7.81 10.85 7.79
N ILE A 121 -8.76 10.01 8.20
CA ILE A 121 -10.13 10.04 7.66
C ILE A 121 -10.88 11.30 8.14
N TYR A 122 -10.78 11.64 9.43
CA TYR A 122 -11.42 12.83 9.98
C TYR A 122 -10.84 14.13 9.42
N THR A 123 -9.54 14.20 9.17
CA THR A 123 -8.89 15.37 8.53
C THR A 123 -9.29 15.51 7.07
N ALA A 124 -9.34 14.41 6.31
CA ALA A 124 -9.83 14.44 4.93
C ALA A 124 -11.32 14.84 4.85
N ALA A 125 -12.17 14.25 5.70
CA ALA A 125 -13.60 14.59 5.76
C ALA A 125 -13.84 16.04 6.20
N GLY A 126 -13.08 16.52 7.18
CA GLY A 126 -13.12 17.92 7.64
C GLY A 126 -12.70 18.90 6.55
N GLY A 127 -11.65 18.58 5.79
CA GLY A 127 -11.19 19.38 4.66
C GLY A 127 -12.26 19.54 3.57
N VAL A 128 -12.93 18.43 3.21
CA VAL A 128 -14.04 18.44 2.23
C VAL A 128 -15.21 19.26 2.74
N PHE A 129 -15.55 19.16 4.03
CA PHE A 129 -16.64 19.93 4.63
C PHE A 129 -16.35 21.44 4.64
N ILE A 130 -15.12 21.86 4.95
CA ILE A 130 -14.73 23.27 4.89
C ILE A 130 -14.80 23.81 3.46
N VAL A 131 -14.33 23.05 2.47
CA VAL A 131 -14.43 23.44 1.04
C VAL A 131 -15.89 23.57 0.63
N PHE A 132 -16.77 22.66 1.05
CA PHE A 132 -18.20 22.75 0.81
C PHE A 132 -18.81 24.03 1.41
N LEU A 133 -18.47 24.36 2.67
CA LEU A 133 -18.94 25.60 3.31
C LEU A 133 -18.45 26.87 2.58
N ILE A 134 -17.21 26.87 2.09
CA ILE A 134 -16.67 27.98 1.30
C ILE A 134 -17.46 28.14 -0.01
N ILE A 135 -17.78 27.03 -0.70
CA ILE A 135 -18.59 27.05 -1.92
C ILE A 135 -19.99 27.59 -1.64
N VAL A 136 -20.67 27.08 -0.60
CA VAL A 136 -22.01 27.55 -0.20
C VAL A 136 -21.98 29.04 0.11
N ARG A 137 -20.99 29.50 0.88
CA ARG A 137 -20.83 30.93 1.21
C ARG A 137 -20.58 31.78 -0.03
N LEU A 138 -19.74 31.36 -0.96
CA LEU A 138 -19.48 32.10 -2.20
C LEU A 138 -20.70 32.12 -3.14
N PHE A 139 -21.52 31.07 -3.14
CA PHE A 139 -22.74 31.02 -3.95
C PHE A 139 -23.85 31.90 -3.38
N PHE A 140 -24.07 31.85 -2.06
CA PHE A 140 -25.05 32.69 -1.38
C PHE A 140 -24.65 34.16 -1.35
N ARG A 141 -23.37 34.49 -1.20
CA ARG A 141 -22.89 35.88 -1.24
C ARG A 141 -22.96 36.52 -2.63
N ARG A 142 -23.17 35.73 -3.69
CA ARG A 142 -23.37 36.20 -5.06
C ARG A 142 -24.83 36.25 -5.49
N ASN A 143 -25.76 35.86 -4.62
CA ASN A 143 -27.17 35.93 -4.91
C ASN A 143 -27.76 37.26 -4.42
N ASN A 144 -27.43 38.35 -5.13
CA ASN A 144 -27.89 39.70 -4.82
C ASN A 144 -29.43 39.83 -4.84
N LYS A 145 -30.14 38.88 -5.46
CA LYS A 145 -31.62 38.81 -5.47
C LYS A 145 -32.25 38.48 -4.12
N LEU A 146 -31.48 37.94 -3.15
CA LEU A 146 -31.98 37.71 -1.79
C LEU A 146 -31.77 38.93 -0.87
N GLU A 147 -30.88 39.85 -1.23
CA GLU A 147 -30.71 41.11 -0.49
C GLU A 147 -31.68 42.20 -0.95
N GLU A 148 -32.23 42.09 -2.16
CA GLU A 148 -33.26 43.00 -2.69
C GLU A 148 -34.66 42.77 -2.06
N ASN A 149 -34.88 41.63 -1.40
CA ASN A 149 -36.11 41.31 -0.65
C ASN A 149 -35.92 41.45 0.88
N ARG A 150 -34.91 42.19 1.34
CA ARG A 150 -34.67 42.46 2.76
C ARG A 150 -35.33 43.75 3.21
#